data_AF-A0A932ZLG9-F1
#
_entry.id   AF-A0A932ZLG9-F1
#
_cell.length_a   1.000
_cell.length_b   1.000
_cell.length_c   1.000
_cell.angle_alpha   90.00
_cell.angle_beta   90.00
_cell.angle_gamma   90.00
#
_symmetry.space_group_name_H-M   'P 1'
#
loop_
_entity.id
_entity.type
_entity.pdbx_description
1 polymer ?
#
loop_
_entity_poly.entity_id
_entity_poly.type
_entity_poly.pdbx_seq_one_letter_code
_entity_poly.pdbx_strand_id
1 'polypeptide(L)'
;YYRVLRLSATTVEDTNNDRRLRDTGYYGNAGYFFIPKKLEGMLTVSQLFREGADNNSNEFGGGLNYYIHDNKVKMQFDYTNVLDYDDIAGLNNATYHRFRLMFSMFI
;
A
#
# COMPACT_ATOMS: atom_id res chain seq x y z
N TYR A 1 10.74 6.07 26.11
CA TYR A 1 10.81 4.87 25.25
C TYR A 1 10.48 5.26 23.82
N TYR A 2 11.40 5.07 22.86
CA TYR A 2 11.17 5.43 21.46
C TYR A 2 10.49 4.26 20.73
N ARG A 3 9.35 4.52 20.08
CA ARG A 3 8.63 3.48 19.32
C ARG A 3 9.28 3.31 17.95
N VAL A 4 10.03 2.22 17.79
CA VAL A 4 10.74 1.89 16.54
C VAL A 4 9.87 1.13 15.54
N LEU A 5 8.78 0.52 15.99
CA LEU A 5 7.85 -0.27 15.17
C LEU A 5 6.49 0.42 15.03
N ARG A 6 6.00 0.53 13.79
CA ARG A 6 4.66 0.99 13.43
C ARG A 6 3.92 -0.16 12.75
N LEU A 7 2.71 -0.44 13.18
CA LEU A 7 1.84 -1.45 12.59
C LEU A 7 0.46 -0.85 12.42
N SER A 8 -0.16 -1.07 11.27
CA SER A 8 -1.55 -0.68 10.99
C SER A 8 -2.16 -1.72 10.07
N ALA A 9 -3.41 -2.10 10.31
CA ALA A 9 -4.18 -2.96 9.42
C ALA A 9 -5.64 -2.50 9.44
N THR A 10 -6.32 -2.61 8.30
CA THR A 10 -7.71 -2.16 8.17
C THR A 10 -8.39 -2.94 7.06
N THR A 11 -9.69 -3.19 7.23
CA THR A 11 -10.57 -3.76 6.21
C THR A 11 -11.34 -2.64 5.51
N VAL A 12 -11.60 -2.82 4.22
CA VAL A 12 -12.38 -1.87 3.41
C VAL A 12 -13.50 -2.66 2.74
N GLU A 13 -14.71 -2.11 2.76
CA GLU A 13 -15.85 -2.63 2.02
C GLU A 13 -16.42 -1.51 1.17
N ASP A 14 -16.72 -1.80 -0.09
CA ASP A 14 -17.39 -0.88 -1.01
C ASP A 14 -18.51 -1.63 -1.74
N THR A 15 -19.56 -0.93 -2.13
CA THR A 15 -20.68 -1.51 -2.87
C THR A 15 -20.93 -0.69 -4.13
N ASN A 16 -21.15 -1.37 -5.25
CA ASN A 16 -21.46 -0.68 -6.50
C ASN A 16 -22.76 0.15 -6.40
N ASN A 17 -22.96 1.06 -7.36
CA ASN A 17 -24.06 2.03 -7.33
C ASN A 17 -25.47 1.37 -7.26
N ASP A 18 -25.61 0.18 -7.83
CA ASP A 18 -26.86 -0.61 -7.82
C ASP A 18 -26.99 -1.55 -6.61
N ARG A 19 -26.01 -1.55 -5.71
CA ARG A 19 -25.90 -2.37 -4.48
C ARG A 19 -25.96 -3.89 -4.69
N ARG A 20 -25.58 -4.34 -5.88
CA ARG A 20 -25.64 -5.76 -6.28
C ARG A 20 -24.31 -6.48 -6.19
N LEU A 21 -23.21 -5.73 -6.26
CA LEU A 21 -21.86 -6.25 -6.17
C LEU A 21 -21.17 -5.58 -5.00
N ARG A 22 -20.54 -6.39 -4.16
CA ARG A 22 -19.81 -5.95 -2.98
C ARG A 22 -18.34 -6.32 -3.13
N ASP A 23 -17.50 -5.31 -3.00
CA ASP A 23 -16.06 -5.49 -2.94
C ASP A 23 -15.63 -5.42 -1.47
N THR A 24 -14.73 -6.32 -1.09
CA THR A 24 -14.16 -6.34 0.25
C THR A 24 -12.66 -6.44 0.16
N GLY A 25 -11.94 -5.96 1.16
CA GLY A 25 -10.49 -6.05 1.13
C GLY A 25 -9.87 -5.77 2.47
N TYR A 26 -8.57 -6.01 2.54
CA TYR A 26 -7.76 -5.66 3.68
C TYR A 26 -6.43 -5.10 3.22
N TYR A 27 -5.88 -4.19 4.01
CA TYR A 27 -4.51 -3.74 3.86
C TYR A 27 -3.81 -3.70 5.21
N GLY A 28 -2.51 -3.92 5.19
CA GLY A 28 -1.64 -3.89 6.34
C GLY A 28 -0.33 -3.18 6.00
N ASN A 29 0.17 -2.39 6.94
CA ASN A 29 1.47 -1.76 6.84
C ASN A 29 2.29 -2.04 8.11
N ALA A 30 3.57 -2.29 7.90
CA ALA A 30 4.57 -2.39 8.95
C ALA A 30 5.71 -1.42 8.66
N GLY A 31 6.14 -0.66 9.66
CA GLY A 31 7.23 0.30 9.56
C GLY A 31 8.25 0.11 10.66
N TYR A 32 9.53 0.19 10.34
CA TYR A 32 10.62 0.06 11.31
C TYR A 32 11.67 1.15 11.13
N PHE A 33 12.03 1.83 12.23
CA PHE A 33 13.12 2.80 12.23
C PHE A 33 14.48 2.10 12.37
N PHE A 34 15.24 2.04 11.27
CA PHE A 34 16.64 1.62 11.29
C PHE A 34 17.52 2.65 12.02
N ILE A 35 17.25 3.94 11.81
CA ILE A 35 17.88 5.03 12.54
C ILE A 35 16.76 5.88 13.14
N PRO A 36 16.66 5.97 14.49
CA PRO A 36 15.59 6.72 15.14
C PRO A 36 15.49 8.15 14.59
N LYS A 37 14.28 8.54 14.17
CA LYS A 37 13.97 9.88 13.61
C LYS A 37 14.71 10.28 12.34
N LYS A 38 15.40 9.36 11.67
CA LYS A 38 16.14 9.65 10.43
C LYS A 38 15.80 8.70 9.30
N LEU A 39 15.73 7.41 9.56
CA LEU A 39 15.51 6.41 8.51
C LEU A 39 14.51 5.36 8.98
N GLU A 40 13.43 5.21 8.21
CA GLU A 40 12.35 4.26 8.45
C GLU A 40 12.12 3.43 7.18
N GLY A 41 12.10 2.11 7.33
CA GLY A 41 11.59 1.19 6.30
C GLY A 41 10.10 0.96 6.49
N MET A 42 9.39 0.74 5.40
CA MET A 42 7.97 0.43 5.35
C MET A 42 7.75 -0.81 4.48
N LEU A 43 6.82 -1.66 4.87
CA LEU A 43 6.24 -2.73 4.07
C LEU A 43 4.72 -2.53 4.04
N THR A 44 4.13 -2.81 2.89
CA THR A 44 2.70 -2.72 2.62
C THR A 44 2.24 -3.99 1.95
N VAL A 45 1.13 -4.55 2.42
CA VAL A 45 0.44 -5.66 1.78
C VAL A 45 -1.05 -5.35 1.72
N SER A 46 -1.71 -5.66 0.63
CA SER A 46 -3.17 -5.57 0.56
C SER A 46 -3.76 -6.58 -0.39
N GLN A 47 -5.04 -6.87 -0.17
CA GLN A 47 -5.85 -7.76 -0.97
C GLN A 47 -7.22 -7.12 -1.16
N LEU A 48 -7.69 -7.10 -2.39
CA LEU A 48 -9.05 -6.76 -2.77
C LEU A 48 -9.72 -8.02 -3.32
N PHE A 49 -10.92 -8.29 -2.83
CA PHE A 49 -11.83 -9.30 -3.31
C PHE A 49 -12.99 -8.56 -3.99
N ARG A 50 -13.13 -8.75 -5.31
CA ARG A 50 -14.15 -8.06 -6.09
C ARG A 50 -15.23 -9.03 -6.54
N GLU A 51 -16.47 -8.61 -6.46
CA GLU A 51 -17.60 -9.37 -7.00
C GLU A 51 -17.87 -8.91 -8.44
N GLY A 52 -17.85 -9.82 -9.41
CA GLY A 52 -18.10 -9.51 -10.82
C GLY A 52 -17.05 -10.10 -11.76
N ALA A 53 -16.87 -9.46 -12.91
CA ALA A 53 -16.00 -9.95 -13.97
C ALA A 53 -14.51 -9.56 -13.77
N ASP A 54 -14.26 -8.44 -13.08
CA ASP A 54 -12.95 -8.09 -12.54
C ASP A 54 -12.72 -8.90 -11.26
N ASN A 55 -11.74 -9.80 -11.31
CA ASN A 55 -11.40 -10.65 -10.18
C ASN A 55 -10.42 -9.92 -9.27
N ASN A 56 -10.05 -10.58 -8.19
CA ASN A 56 -9.30 -10.05 -7.06
C ASN A 56 -8.00 -9.32 -7.46
N SER A 57 -7.48 -8.49 -6.56
CA SER A 57 -6.18 -7.84 -6.74
C SER A 57 -5.33 -7.89 -5.48
N ASN A 58 -4.02 -8.07 -5.64
CA ASN A 58 -3.07 -8.18 -4.53
C ASN A 58 -1.99 -7.12 -4.71
N GLU A 59 -1.63 -6.44 -3.63
CA GLU A 59 -0.51 -5.51 -3.62
C GLU A 59 0.53 -5.94 -2.59
N PHE A 60 1.78 -5.99 -3.02
CA PHE A 60 2.92 -6.17 -2.15
C PHE A 60 3.95 -5.08 -2.45
N GLY A 61 4.42 -4.41 -1.42
CA GLY A 61 5.33 -3.31 -1.61
C GLY A 61 6.05 -2.89 -0.35
N GLY A 62 6.90 -1.90 -0.52
CA GLY A 62 7.66 -1.33 0.56
C GLY A 62 8.40 -0.09 0.12
N GLY A 63 8.99 0.58 1.10
CA GLY A 63 9.66 1.85 0.86
C GLY A 63 10.57 2.27 1.99
N LEU A 64 11.25 3.38 1.75
CA LEU A 64 12.13 4.04 2.69
C LEU A 64 11.68 5.49 2.86
N ASN A 65 11.63 5.92 4.11
CA ASN A 65 11.39 7.29 4.51
C ASN A 65 12.67 7.83 5.16
N TYR A 66 13.19 8.93 4.62
CA TYR A 66 14.32 9.65 5.18
C TYR A 66 13.87 11.01 5.72
N TYR A 67 14.17 11.26 6.99
CA TYR A 67 13.76 12.45 7.72
C TYR A 67 14.97 13.35 7.99
N ILE A 68 14.87 14.61 7.58
CA ILE A 68 15.92 15.62 7.70
C ILE A 68 15.40 16.76 8.59
N HIS A 69 16.30 17.34 9.40
CA HIS A 69 16.04 18.54 10.20
C HIS A 69 14.85 18.39 11.16
N ASP A 70 14.95 17.45 12.12
CA ASP A 70 13.90 17.16 13.11
C ASP A 70 12.51 16.83 12.50
N ASN A 71 12.51 16.12 11.38
CA ASN A 71 11.31 15.74 10.60
C ASN A 71 10.62 16.90 9.88
N LYS A 72 11.25 18.07 9.75
CA LYS A 72 10.71 19.18 8.93
C LYS A 72 10.77 18.89 7.43
N VAL A 73 11.68 18.02 7.01
CA VAL A 73 11.81 17.59 5.62
C VAL A 73 11.77 16.06 5.59
N LYS A 74 11.00 15.51 4.65
CA LYS A 74 10.87 14.07 4.43
C LYS A 74 11.09 13.74 2.96
N MET A 75 11.97 12.79 2.68
CA MET A 75 12.08 12.12 1.38
C MET A 75 11.48 10.72 1.51
N GLN A 76 10.69 10.32 0.53
CA GLN A 76 10.02 9.02 0.50
C GLN A 76 10.30 8.37 -0.83
N PHE A 77 10.71 7.11 -0.80
CA PHE A 77 10.82 6.27 -1.97
C PHE A 77 10.05 4.98 -1.71
N ASP A 78 9.14 4.61 -2.60
CA ASP A 78 8.39 3.37 -2.49
C ASP A 78 8.24 2.67 -3.83
N TYR A 79 8.14 1.35 -3.71
CA TYR A 79 7.87 0.43 -4.80
C TYR A 79 6.73 -0.49 -4.40
N THR A 80 5.75 -0.64 -5.28
CA THR A 80 4.67 -1.61 -5.10
C THR A 80 4.45 -2.43 -6.37
N ASN A 81 4.20 -3.71 -6.17
CA ASN A 81 3.80 -4.64 -7.21
C ASN A 81 2.33 -4.98 -7.00
N VAL A 82 1.52 -4.73 -8.01
CA VAL A 82 0.09 -5.01 -8.00
C VAL A 82 -0.19 -6.11 -9.01
N LEU A 83 -0.78 -7.21 -8.53
CA LEU A 83 -1.27 -8.31 -9.34
C LEU A 83 -2.79 -8.13 -9.46
N ASP A 84 -3.30 -8.12 -10.69
CA ASP A 84 -4.72 -7.99 -10.99
C ASP A 84 -5.15 -9.24 -11.75
N TYR A 85 -6.20 -9.90 -11.24
CA TYR A 85 -6.70 -11.14 -11.79
C TYR A 85 -8.04 -10.85 -12.50
N ASP A 86 -8.30 -11.53 -13.61
CA ASP A 86 -9.58 -11.46 -14.32
C ASP A 86 -10.31 -12.80 -14.23
N ASP A 87 -11.64 -12.80 -14.02
CA ASP A 87 -12.47 -14.03 -13.97
C ASP A 87 -13.23 -14.23 -15.29
N ILE A 88 -12.63 -13.80 -16.39
CA ILE A 88 -13.22 -13.91 -17.73
C ILE A 88 -12.36 -14.85 -18.56
N ALA A 89 -12.98 -15.88 -19.11
CA ALA A 89 -12.31 -16.84 -19.98
C ALA A 89 -11.68 -16.14 -21.20
N GLY A 90 -10.35 -16.18 -21.29
CA GLY A 90 -9.58 -15.61 -22.41
C GLY A 90 -8.93 -14.26 -22.13
N LEU A 91 -9.14 -13.66 -20.95
CA LEU A 91 -8.34 -12.52 -20.49
C LEU A 91 -7.11 -13.00 -19.70
N ASN A 92 -6.05 -12.19 -19.72
CA ASN A 92 -4.78 -12.47 -19.06
C ASN A 92 -4.65 -11.61 -17.81
N ASN A 93 -4.16 -12.21 -16.72
CA ASN A 93 -3.76 -11.48 -15.52
C ASN A 93 -2.78 -10.34 -15.85
N ALA A 94 -2.93 -9.22 -15.16
CA ALA A 94 -2.07 -8.06 -15.30
C ALA A 94 -1.14 -7.89 -14.10
N THR A 95 0.10 -7.48 -14.37
CA THR A 95 1.08 -7.14 -13.32
C THR A 95 1.52 -5.70 -13.51
N TYR A 96 1.33 -4.88 -12.49
CA TYR A 96 1.75 -3.48 -12.47
C TYR A 96 2.91 -3.29 -11.50
N HIS A 97 3.91 -2.54 -11.95
CA HIS A 97 5.03 -2.09 -11.13
C HIS A 97 4.93 -0.59 -10.95
N ARG A 98 4.85 -0.14 -9.70
CA ARG A 98 4.70 1.28 -9.35
C ARG A 98 5.92 1.71 -8.57
N PHE A 99 6.53 2.81 -8.99
CA PHE A 99 7.62 3.48 -8.30
C PHE A 99 7.18 4.89 -7.97
N ARG A 100 7.44 5.33 -6.74
CA ARG A 100 7.12 6.69 -6.32
C ARG A 100 8.28 7.27 -5.55
N LEU A 101 8.59 8.52 -5.87
CA LEU A 101 9.51 9.36 -5.14
C LEU A 101 8.73 10.60 -4.70
N MET A 102 8.73 10.91 -3.41
CA MET A 102 8.09 12.11 -2.87
C MET A 102 9.07 12.90 -2.02
N PHE A 103 8.98 14.22 -2.14
CA PHE A 103 9.60 15.17 -1.25
C PHE A 103 8.49 15.92 -0.51
N SER A 104 8.62 16.05 0.80
CA SER A 104 7.65 16.77 1.63
C SER A 104 8.39 17.69 2.59
N MET A 105 7.91 18.93 2.68
CA MET A 105 8.38 19.91 3.65
C MET A 105 7.20 20.31 4.53
N PHE A 106 7.42 20.30 5.84
CA PHE A 106 6.44 20.71 6.83
C PHE A 106 6.88 22.07 7.39
N ILE A 107 6.07 23.10 7.11
CA ILE A 107 6.27 24.50 7.54
C ILE A 107 5.65 24.69 8.92
#